data_AF-A0AA40FV39-F1
#
_entry.id   AF-A0AA40FV39-F1
#
_cell.length_a   1.000
_cell.length_b   1.000
_cell.length_c   1.000
_cell.angle_alpha   90.00
_cell.angle_beta   90.00
_cell.angle_gamma   90.00
#
_symmetry.space_group_name_H-M   'P 1'
#
loop_
_entity.id
_entity.type
_entity.pdbx_description
1 polymer ?
#
loop_
_entity_poly.entity_id
_entity_poly.type
_entity_poly.pdbx_seq_one_letter_code
_entity_poly.pdbx_strand_id
1 'polypeptide(L)'
;MPPTLSTQITMEKTPSYFVTSEVPRRVQRMNPAMKLILVVRDPVTRAISDYTQVKSKRTNMPKFEDLAFLNGSKIVDTTWVPLKIGVYARHLERWLQYFPLSQFLFVSGERLIVDPVAEMARVQDFLGLKRVICEKHFYFNATKGFPCLLKSEERPTPHCLGELIKKVVN
;
A
#
# COMPACT_ATOMS: atom_id res chain seq x y z
N MET A 1 18.07 11.78 5.68
CA MET A 1 17.23 10.92 6.55
C MET A 1 17.19 11.54 7.93
N PRO A 2 16.08 11.44 8.69
CA PRO A 2 16.03 11.95 10.05
C PRO A 2 17.08 11.24 10.93
N PRO A 3 17.70 11.94 11.90
CA PRO A 3 18.58 11.31 12.88
C PRO A 3 17.84 10.16 13.57
N THR A 4 18.48 9.00 13.68
CA THR A 4 17.87 7.77 14.21
C THR A 4 18.86 7.11 15.16
N LEU A 5 18.38 6.57 16.29
CA LEU A 5 19.21 5.87 17.27
C LEU A 5 19.66 4.50 16.74
N SER A 6 20.70 3.92 17.33
CA SER A 6 21.18 2.57 16.96
C SER A 6 20.14 1.46 17.17
N THR A 7 19.14 1.70 18.03
CA THR A 7 18.04 0.78 18.32
C THR A 7 16.80 1.01 17.46
N GLN A 8 16.84 1.98 16.54
CA GLN A 8 15.70 2.36 15.72
C GLN A 8 15.94 2.03 14.25
N ILE A 9 14.86 1.75 13.54
CA ILE A 9 14.87 1.54 12.08
C ILE A 9 14.22 2.76 11.43
N THR A 10 14.93 3.40 10.50
CA THR A 10 14.36 4.45 9.66
C THR A 10 13.59 3.82 8.50
N MET A 11 12.35 4.25 8.28
CA MET A 11 11.52 3.81 7.17
C MET A 11 11.04 5.00 6.36
N GLU A 12 10.77 4.77 5.08
CA GLU A 12 10.17 5.73 4.15
C GLU A 12 9.13 5.00 3.29
N LYS A 13 8.11 5.72 2.81
CA LYS A 13 7.01 5.14 2.04
C LYS A 13 6.65 6.01 0.84
N THR A 14 7.04 5.55 -0.35
CA THR A 14 6.68 6.19 -1.62
C THR A 14 6.07 5.17 -2.59
N PRO A 15 4.73 5.11 -2.75
CA PRO A 15 4.06 4.10 -3.58
C PRO A 15 4.52 4.06 -5.03
N SER A 16 4.90 5.20 -5.62
CA SER A 16 5.34 5.29 -7.01
C SER A 16 6.66 4.57 -7.27
N TYR A 17 7.48 4.30 -6.24
CA TYR A 17 8.72 3.55 -6.39
C TYR A 17 8.53 2.22 -7.09
N PHE A 18 7.45 1.50 -6.76
CA PHE A 18 7.21 0.16 -7.30
C PHE A 18 7.10 0.15 -8.84
N VAL A 19 6.54 1.22 -9.41
CA VAL A 19 6.28 1.29 -10.86
C VAL A 19 7.34 2.06 -11.65
N THR A 20 8.14 2.92 -11.01
CA THR A 20 9.23 3.68 -11.66
C THR A 20 10.42 2.77 -12.01
N SER A 21 10.84 2.75 -13.27
CA SER A 21 11.84 1.83 -13.82
C SER A 21 13.23 1.95 -13.22
N GLU A 22 13.68 3.17 -12.90
CA GLU A 22 15.06 3.42 -12.46
C GLU A 22 15.24 3.19 -10.96
N VAL A 23 14.13 3.08 -10.21
CA VAL A 23 14.15 3.03 -8.74
C VAL A 23 14.82 1.77 -8.20
N PRO A 24 14.54 0.54 -8.69
CA PRO A 24 15.19 -0.67 -8.17
C PRO A 24 16.72 -0.56 -8.17
N ARG A 25 17.31 -0.12 -9.29
CA ARG A 25 18.76 0.10 -9.43
C ARG A 25 19.29 1.15 -8.46
N ARG A 26 18.57 2.26 -8.31
CA ARG A 26 18.98 3.37 -7.41
C ARG A 26 18.95 2.95 -5.95
N VAL A 27 17.90 2.23 -5.53
CA VAL A 27 17.77 1.72 -4.17
C VAL A 27 18.84 0.66 -3.87
N GLN A 28 19.10 -0.24 -4.82
CA GLN A 28 20.15 -1.26 -4.67
C GLN A 28 21.54 -0.63 -4.54
N ARG A 29 21.85 0.39 -5.35
CA ARG A 29 23.11 1.13 -5.24
C ARG A 29 23.26 1.88 -3.90
N MET A 30 22.14 2.33 -3.32
CA MET A 30 22.14 3.00 -2.02
C MET A 30 22.37 2.01 -0.87
N ASN A 31 21.67 0.86 -0.89
CA ASN A 31 21.85 -0.21 0.08
C ASN A 31 21.39 -1.55 -0.53
N PRO A 32 22.33 -2.46 -0.88
CA PRO A 32 21.98 -3.78 -1.40
C PRO A 32 21.22 -4.65 -0.40
N ALA A 33 21.39 -4.43 0.90
CA ALA A 33 20.71 -5.18 1.98
C ALA A 33 19.36 -4.57 2.38
N MET A 34 18.81 -3.65 1.59
CA MET A 34 17.53 -2.99 1.87
C MET A 34 16.39 -4.01 2.00
N LYS A 35 15.60 -3.91 3.06
CA LYS A 35 14.33 -4.65 3.18
C LYS A 35 13.21 -3.88 2.49
N LEU A 36 12.40 -4.56 1.70
CA LEU A 36 11.35 -3.97 0.87
C LEU A 36 10.00 -4.52 1.30
N ILE A 37 9.05 -3.64 1.59
CA ILE A 37 7.68 -4.04 1.98
C ILE A 37 6.72 -3.54 0.91
N LEU A 38 5.96 -4.46 0.31
CA LEU A 38 4.94 -4.18 -0.68
C LEU A 38 3.57 -4.50 -0.11
N VAL A 39 2.74 -3.47 0.09
CA VAL A 39 1.34 -3.65 0.44
C VAL A 39 0.54 -3.80 -0.85
N VAL A 40 0.02 -4.99 -1.10
CA VAL A 40 -0.78 -5.32 -2.30
C VAL A 40 -2.26 -5.41 -1.97
N ARG A 41 -3.12 -5.22 -2.97
CA ARG A 41 -4.57 -5.38 -2.86
C ARG A 41 -5.09 -6.13 -4.08
N ASP A 42 -6.35 -6.52 -4.07
CA ASP A 42 -7.03 -6.93 -5.29
C ASP A 42 -6.84 -5.83 -6.38
N PRO A 43 -6.29 -6.17 -7.57
CA PRO A 43 -5.95 -5.19 -8.58
C PRO A 43 -7.15 -4.42 -9.13
N VAL A 44 -8.35 -5.00 -9.12
CA VAL A 44 -9.61 -4.36 -9.53
C VAL A 44 -10.00 -3.30 -8.51
N THR A 45 -10.07 -3.68 -7.22
CA THR A 45 -10.42 -2.72 -6.16
C THR A 45 -9.39 -1.60 -6.03
N ARG A 46 -8.11 -1.91 -6.25
CA ARG A 46 -7.01 -0.95 -6.28
C ARG A 46 -7.17 0.05 -7.42
N ALA A 47 -7.51 -0.41 -8.63
CA ALA A 47 -7.75 0.47 -9.78
C ALA A 47 -8.95 1.39 -9.56
N ILE A 48 -10.05 0.87 -9.02
CA ILE A 48 -11.24 1.67 -8.67
C ILE A 48 -10.90 2.73 -7.61
N SER A 49 -10.12 2.36 -6.59
CA SER A 49 -9.67 3.31 -5.56
C SER A 49 -8.81 4.43 -6.13
N ASP A 50 -7.92 4.12 -7.08
CA ASP A 50 -7.05 5.10 -7.76
C ASP A 50 -7.89 6.06 -8.62
N TYR A 51 -8.80 5.53 -9.44
CA TYR A 51 -9.78 6.33 -10.18
C TYR A 51 -10.60 7.25 -9.26
N THR A 52 -11.09 6.71 -8.15
CA THR A 52 -11.88 7.47 -7.17
C THR A 52 -11.09 8.62 -6.55
N GLN A 53 -9.80 8.40 -6.28
CA GLN A 53 -8.90 9.45 -5.77
C GLN A 53 -8.65 10.55 -6.80
N VAL A 54 -8.58 10.22 -8.09
CA VAL A 54 -8.46 11.22 -9.17
C VAL A 54 -9.78 11.97 -9.36
N LYS A 55 -10.91 11.26 -9.37
CA LYS A 55 -12.26 11.82 -9.51
C LYS A 55 -12.61 12.80 -8.39
N SER A 56 -12.15 12.57 -7.16
CA SER A 56 -12.39 13.52 -6.06
C SER A 56 -11.64 14.86 -6.22
N LYS A 57 -10.62 14.92 -7.10
CA LYS A 57 -9.83 16.12 -7.39
C LYS A 57 -10.18 16.79 -8.71
N ARG A 58 -10.92 16.11 -9.60
CA ARG A 58 -11.26 16.58 -10.93
C ARG A 58 -12.77 16.47 -11.17
N THR A 59 -13.41 17.60 -11.42
CA THR A 59 -14.80 17.63 -11.91
C THR A 59 -14.85 17.09 -13.35
N ASN A 60 -15.95 16.42 -13.71
CA ASN A 60 -16.22 15.88 -15.06
C ASN A 60 -15.23 14.80 -15.58
N MET A 61 -14.92 13.80 -14.76
CA MET A 61 -14.21 12.59 -15.22
C MET A 61 -15.17 11.61 -15.93
N PRO A 62 -14.76 10.95 -17.03
CA PRO A 62 -15.49 9.83 -17.63
C PRO A 62 -15.73 8.70 -16.61
N LYS A 63 -16.65 7.77 -16.92
CA LYS A 63 -16.89 6.62 -16.03
C LYS A 63 -15.66 5.71 -16.00
N PHE A 64 -15.55 4.89 -14.95
CA PHE A 64 -14.42 3.97 -14.80
C PHE A 64 -14.36 3.00 -15.99
N GLU A 65 -15.52 2.48 -16.38
CA GLU A 65 -15.71 1.52 -17.47
C GLU A 65 -15.25 2.12 -18.81
N ASP A 66 -15.58 3.39 -19.07
CA ASP A 66 -15.18 4.07 -20.31
C ASP A 66 -13.65 4.19 -20.44
N LEU A 67 -12.93 4.26 -19.32
CA LEU A 67 -11.47 4.37 -19.27
C LEU A 67 -10.78 3.00 -19.16
N ALA A 68 -11.47 1.99 -18.64
CA ALA A 68 -10.91 0.67 -18.38
C ALA A 68 -10.78 -0.18 -19.66
N PHE A 69 -11.51 0.16 -20.72
CA PHE A 69 -11.54 -0.59 -21.96
C PHE A 69 -11.14 0.26 -23.17
N LEU A 70 -10.44 -0.36 -24.13
CA LEU A 70 -10.01 0.29 -25.36
C LEU A 70 -11.21 0.60 -26.26
N ASN A 71 -11.47 1.89 -26.55
CA ASN A 71 -12.44 2.37 -27.54
C ASN A 71 -13.84 1.70 -27.45
N GLY A 72 -14.34 1.45 -26.23
CA GLY A 72 -15.64 0.79 -26.01
C GLY A 72 -15.68 -0.70 -26.37
N SER A 73 -14.53 -1.32 -26.64
CA SER A 73 -14.41 -2.78 -26.80
C SER A 73 -14.46 -3.49 -25.44
N LYS A 74 -14.33 -4.82 -25.45
CA LYS A 74 -14.14 -5.64 -24.22
C LYS A 74 -12.67 -5.88 -23.87
N ILE A 75 -11.75 -5.22 -24.57
CA ILE A 75 -10.31 -5.36 -24.35
C ILE A 75 -9.88 -4.35 -23.29
N VAL A 76 -9.32 -4.87 -22.19
CA VAL A 76 -8.85 -4.05 -21.07
C VAL A 76 -7.67 -3.17 -21.50
N ASP A 77 -7.74 -1.87 -21.25
CA ASP A 77 -6.65 -0.94 -21.50
C ASP A 77 -5.57 -1.06 -20.41
N THR A 78 -4.60 -1.94 -20.65
CA THR A 78 -3.45 -2.14 -19.75
C THR A 78 -2.44 -0.99 -19.75
N THR A 79 -2.63 0.02 -20.62
CA THR A 79 -1.80 1.23 -20.67
C THR A 79 -2.32 2.31 -19.70
N TRP A 80 -3.62 2.31 -19.40
CA TRP A 80 -4.23 3.22 -18.45
C TRP A 80 -3.62 3.04 -17.05
N VAL A 81 -3.14 4.13 -16.45
CA VAL A 81 -2.28 4.10 -15.25
C VAL A 81 -2.89 3.28 -14.09
N PRO A 82 -4.18 3.42 -13.72
CA PRO A 82 -4.78 2.60 -12.69
C PRO A 82 -4.73 1.09 -12.96
N LEU A 83 -4.93 0.65 -14.19
CA LEU A 83 -4.84 -0.78 -14.52
C LEU A 83 -3.39 -1.22 -14.62
N LYS A 84 -2.55 -0.39 -15.24
CA LYS A 84 -1.12 -0.61 -15.42
C LYS A 84 -0.43 -0.92 -14.09
N ILE A 85 -0.71 -0.17 -13.02
CA ILE A 85 -0.12 -0.36 -11.68
C ILE A 85 -0.53 -1.71 -11.07
N GLY A 86 -1.75 -2.19 -11.35
CA GLY A 86 -2.30 -3.44 -10.83
C GLY A 86 -1.65 -4.71 -11.41
N VAL A 87 -0.86 -4.58 -12.48
CA VAL A 87 -0.11 -5.70 -13.09
C VAL A 87 1.18 -5.95 -12.28
N TYR A 88 1.02 -6.40 -11.03
CA TYR A 88 2.10 -6.48 -10.05
C TYR A 88 3.29 -7.32 -10.50
N ALA A 89 3.04 -8.47 -11.15
CA ALA A 89 4.08 -9.39 -11.63
C ALA A 89 5.10 -8.67 -12.52
N ARG A 90 4.63 -7.90 -13.51
CA ARG A 90 5.50 -7.13 -14.42
C ARG A 90 6.39 -6.13 -13.69
N HIS A 91 5.88 -5.51 -12.63
CA HIS A 91 6.67 -4.59 -11.83
C HIS A 91 7.68 -5.34 -10.96
N LEU A 92 7.24 -6.42 -10.30
CA LEU A 92 8.07 -7.26 -9.45
C LEU A 92 9.24 -7.89 -10.21
N GLU A 93 9.05 -8.37 -11.44
CA GLU A 93 10.12 -8.91 -12.29
C GLU A 93 11.31 -7.95 -12.42
N ARG A 94 11.05 -6.65 -12.61
CA ARG A 94 12.11 -5.62 -12.68
C ARG A 94 12.82 -5.44 -11.35
N TRP A 95 12.09 -5.54 -10.24
CA TRP A 95 12.68 -5.45 -8.90
C TRP A 95 13.56 -6.66 -8.57
N LEU A 96 13.15 -7.85 -9.01
CA LEU A 96 13.87 -9.10 -8.78
C LEU A 96 15.19 -9.20 -9.56
N GLN A 97 15.43 -8.34 -10.55
CA GLN A 97 16.75 -8.19 -11.19
C GLN A 97 17.81 -7.61 -10.24
N TYR A 98 17.39 -6.92 -9.17
CA TYR A 98 18.30 -6.20 -8.25
C TYR A 98 18.27 -6.73 -6.82
N PHE A 99 17.14 -7.32 -6.40
CA PHE A 99 16.94 -7.80 -5.04
C PHE A 99 16.40 -9.24 -5.04
N PRO A 100 16.91 -10.14 -4.19
CA PRO A 100 16.34 -11.46 -4.02
C PRO A 100 14.94 -11.38 -3.39
N LEU A 101 14.09 -12.38 -3.68
CA LEU A 101 12.73 -12.44 -3.16
C LEU A 101 12.67 -12.43 -1.61
N SER A 102 13.71 -12.95 -0.94
CA SER A 102 13.84 -12.95 0.53
C SER A 102 13.94 -11.56 1.16
N GLN A 103 14.29 -10.52 0.37
CA GLN A 103 14.30 -9.12 0.80
C GLN A 103 12.94 -8.44 0.62
N PHE A 104 11.90 -9.16 0.18
CA PHE A 104 10.53 -8.65 0.05
C PHE A 104 9.61 -9.24 1.11
N LEU A 105 8.78 -8.39 1.68
CA LEU A 105 7.57 -8.78 2.39
C LEU A 105 6.35 -8.29 1.62
N PHE A 106 5.47 -9.22 1.26
CA PHE A 106 4.15 -8.89 0.68
C PHE A 106 3.09 -8.87 1.80
N VAL A 107 2.56 -7.68 2.06
CA VAL A 107 1.51 -7.42 3.05
C VAL A 107 0.17 -7.37 2.31
N SER A 108 -0.84 -8.07 2.82
CA SER A 108 -2.18 -8.02 2.23
C SER A 108 -2.92 -6.79 2.74
N GLY A 109 -3.32 -5.92 1.83
CA GLY A 109 -4.09 -4.72 2.14
C GLY A 109 -5.51 -5.03 2.60
N GLU A 110 -6.08 -6.18 2.23
CA GLU A 110 -7.36 -6.69 2.72
C GLU A 110 -7.23 -7.18 4.16
N ARG A 111 -6.24 -8.04 4.44
CA ARG A 111 -5.98 -8.50 5.81
C ARG A 111 -5.57 -7.37 6.72
N LEU A 112 -4.87 -6.35 6.24
CA LEU A 112 -4.55 -5.18 7.06
C LEU A 112 -5.80 -4.40 7.53
N ILE A 113 -6.94 -4.55 6.85
CA ILE A 113 -8.23 -3.99 7.27
C ILE A 113 -8.92 -4.92 8.27
N VAL A 114 -8.98 -6.22 7.96
CA VAL A 114 -9.77 -7.20 8.71
C VAL A 114 -9.05 -7.69 9.98
N ASP A 115 -7.74 -7.88 9.89
CA ASP A 115 -6.86 -8.39 10.95
C ASP A 115 -5.50 -7.67 10.89
N PRO A 116 -5.45 -6.39 11.29
CA PRO A 116 -4.22 -5.60 11.26
C PRO A 116 -3.14 -6.16 12.18
N VAL A 117 -3.51 -6.88 13.26
CA VAL A 117 -2.56 -7.42 14.24
C VAL A 117 -1.70 -8.49 13.60
N ALA A 118 -2.31 -9.45 12.87
CA ALA A 118 -1.57 -10.50 12.20
C ALA A 118 -0.63 -9.96 11.12
N GLU A 119 -1.07 -8.99 10.30
CA GLU A 119 -0.20 -8.38 9.28
C GLU A 119 0.94 -7.58 9.92
N MET A 120 0.69 -6.87 11.02
CA MET A 120 1.74 -6.15 11.75
C MET A 120 2.71 -7.08 12.48
N ALA A 121 2.28 -8.27 12.92
CA ALA A 121 3.19 -9.29 13.43
C ALA A 121 4.20 -9.73 12.34
N ARG A 122 3.72 -9.99 11.12
CA ARG A 122 4.57 -10.35 9.97
C ARG A 122 5.57 -9.24 9.63
N VAL A 123 5.13 -7.97 9.67
CA VAL A 123 6.01 -6.81 9.45
C VAL A 123 7.09 -6.71 10.51
N GLN A 124 6.73 -6.88 11.79
CA GLN A 124 7.69 -6.85 12.90
C GLN A 124 8.74 -7.96 12.78
N ASP A 125 8.31 -9.19 12.49
CA ASP A 125 9.22 -10.32 12.30
C ASP A 125 10.16 -10.11 11.12
N PHE A 126 9.62 -9.67 9.98
CA PHE A 126 10.40 -9.40 8.78
C PHE A 126 11.46 -8.33 9.02
N LEU A 127 11.15 -7.31 9.82
CA LEU A 127 12.10 -6.27 10.21
C LEU A 127 13.08 -6.71 11.30
N GLY A 128 12.83 -7.83 11.99
CA GLY A 128 13.61 -8.29 13.14
C GLY A 128 13.32 -7.51 14.42
N LEU A 129 12.12 -6.94 14.51
CA LEU A 129 11.67 -6.15 15.66
C LEU A 129 10.94 -7.05 16.67
N LYS A 130 11.02 -6.67 17.95
CA LYS A 130 10.14 -7.26 18.98
C LYS A 130 8.68 -6.99 18.61
N ARG A 131 7.81 -7.99 18.74
CA ARG A 131 6.37 -7.82 18.58
C ARG A 131 5.79 -6.99 19.74
N VAL A 132 5.71 -5.69 19.51
CA VAL A 132 5.12 -4.71 20.45
C VAL A 132 3.72 -4.32 19.99
N ILE A 133 3.52 -4.17 18.68
CA ILE A 133 2.21 -3.88 18.11
C ILE A 133 1.35 -5.15 18.20
N CYS A 134 0.30 -5.05 19.00
CA CYS A 134 -0.71 -6.09 19.28
C CYS A 134 -2.13 -5.49 19.31
N GLU A 135 -3.13 -6.30 19.66
CA GLU A 135 -4.57 -6.02 19.64
C GLU A 135 -4.93 -4.69 20.30
N LYS A 136 -4.30 -4.36 21.43
CA LYS A 136 -4.57 -3.12 22.19
C LYS A 136 -4.29 -1.83 21.42
N HIS A 137 -3.53 -1.89 20.33
CA HIS A 137 -3.21 -0.72 19.50
C HIS A 137 -4.25 -0.47 18.42
N PHE A 138 -5.24 -1.37 18.27
CA PHE A 138 -6.28 -1.26 17.26
C PHE A 138 -7.67 -1.22 17.88
N TYR A 139 -8.51 -0.35 17.34
CA TYR A 139 -9.94 -0.33 17.60
C TYR A 139 -10.68 -0.27 16.26
N PHE A 140 -11.70 -1.11 16.08
CA PHE A 140 -12.48 -1.13 14.85
C PHE A 140 -13.65 -0.14 14.90
N ASN A 141 -13.66 0.81 13.96
CA ASN A 141 -14.70 1.82 13.89
C ASN A 141 -15.76 1.41 12.84
N ALA A 142 -16.91 0.89 13.28
CA ALA A 142 -17.96 0.32 12.40
C ALA A 142 -18.55 1.33 11.38
N THR A 143 -19.18 2.41 11.84
CA THR A 143 -18.61 3.75 11.68
C THR A 143 -17.90 4.09 10.36
N LYS A 144 -16.58 3.85 10.34
CA LYS A 144 -15.66 4.13 9.23
C LYS A 144 -15.32 2.90 8.39
N GLY A 145 -15.61 1.68 8.85
CA GLY A 145 -15.31 0.43 8.15
C GLY A 145 -13.81 0.09 8.06
N PHE A 146 -12.98 0.74 8.89
CA PHE A 146 -11.52 0.55 8.92
C PHE A 146 -11.04 0.49 10.37
N PRO A 147 -9.95 -0.26 10.66
CA PRO A 147 -9.31 -0.21 11.95
C PRO A 147 -8.64 1.15 12.17
N CYS A 148 -8.71 1.64 13.39
CA CYS A 148 -8.06 2.86 13.84
C CYS A 148 -6.92 2.52 14.81
N LEU A 149 -5.83 3.28 14.72
CA LEU A 149 -4.69 3.17 15.60
C LEU A 149 -4.93 3.98 16.88
N LEU A 150 -4.70 3.35 18.02
CA LEU A 150 -4.67 3.99 19.33
C LEU A 150 -3.21 4.33 19.66
N LYS A 151 -2.91 5.63 19.86
CA LYS A 151 -1.54 6.11 20.12
C LYS A 151 -1.01 5.69 21.50
N SER A 152 -1.89 5.57 22.49
CA SER A 152 -1.59 5.12 23.85
C SER A 152 -2.90 4.84 24.59
N GLU A 153 -2.89 3.94 25.57
CA GLU A 153 -4.00 3.74 26.52
C GLU A 153 -4.34 5.05 27.27
N GLU A 154 -3.36 5.94 27.45
CA GLU A 154 -3.50 7.19 28.22
C GLU A 154 -4.01 8.39 27.39
N ARG A 155 -3.96 8.31 26.05
CA ARG A 155 -4.42 9.38 25.14
C ARG A 155 -5.20 8.76 23.98
N PRO A 156 -6.52 8.56 24.12
CA PRO A 156 -7.31 7.71 23.24
C PRO A 156 -7.71 8.38 21.92
N THR A 157 -7.04 9.45 21.46
CA THR A 157 -7.40 10.06 20.18
C THR A 157 -7.08 9.10 19.02
N PRO A 158 -8.09 8.48 18.40
CA PRO A 158 -7.86 7.40 17.45
C PRO A 158 -7.48 7.98 16.09
N HIS A 159 -6.40 7.48 15.49
CA HIS A 159 -6.05 7.80 14.11
C HIS A 159 -6.60 6.71 13.19
N CYS A 160 -7.69 7.00 12.48
CA CYS A 160 -8.35 6.03 11.62
C CYS A 160 -7.75 5.99 10.21
N LEU A 161 -7.63 4.80 9.63
CA LEU A 161 -7.32 4.63 8.22
C LEU A 161 -8.55 5.03 7.37
N GLY A 162 -8.34 5.69 6.22
CA GLY A 162 -9.35 5.78 5.16
C GLY A 162 -10.30 6.98 5.15
N GLU A 163 -9.92 8.16 5.67
CA GLU A 163 -10.80 9.37 5.64
C GLU A 163 -11.33 9.77 4.25
N LEU A 164 -10.79 9.20 3.16
CA LEU A 164 -11.12 9.57 1.77
C LEU A 164 -12.03 8.57 1.02
N ILE A 165 -12.37 7.40 1.56
CA ILE A 165 -13.02 6.33 0.76
C ILE A 165 -14.55 6.28 0.92
N LYS A 166 -15.12 6.80 2.02
CA LYS A 166 -16.58 6.68 2.30
C LYS A 166 -17.51 7.57 1.48
N LYS A 167 -17.02 8.46 0.62
CA LYS A 167 -17.89 9.37 -0.15
C LYS A 167 -18.39 8.83 -1.50
N VAL A 168 -18.01 7.62 -1.91
CA VAL A 168 -18.27 7.16 -3.30
C VAL A 168 -18.96 5.79 -3.37
N VAL A 169 -19.33 5.21 -2.23
CA VAL A 169 -20.21 4.03 -2.18
C VAL A 169 -21.49 4.39 -1.44
N ASN A 170 -22.30 5.20 -2.11
CA ASN A 170 -23.76 5.34 -1.97
C ASN A 170 -24.27 6.02 -3.23
#